data_AF-A0A7Y2NEZ4-F1
#
_entry.id   AF-A0A7Y2NEZ4-F1
#
_cell.length_a   1.000
_cell.length_b   1.000
_cell.length_c   1.000
_cell.angle_alpha   90.00
_cell.angle_beta   90.00
_cell.angle_gamma   90.00
#
_symmetry.space_group_name_H-M   'P 1'
#
loop_
_entity.id
_entity.type
_entity.pdbx_description
1 polymer ?
#
loop_
_entity_poly.entity_id
_entity_poly.type
_entity_poly.pdbx_seq_one_letter_code
_entity_poly.pdbx_strand_id
1 'polypeptide(L)'
;GIGGASILASASFDESSGAKRPSVQVGDPFEEKKLIEACLELYERKLVVAVQDLGAAGISCATSEVAGGSGMGMDVALDAVHLREHDMNPGEILMSESQERMLAIVTPDDVDEVLKLAEKWEIDAAVIGTLTEGPLLRIEAAGELVAEVPAASLADDAPIYHRPLQRPETLDATWEAGPHIPADLDVADALLQLLDDPAIGDRSWIYEQYDHQLFLNTVVEPGHDASLLRVKGTDKGLAVSTDGDGLRCLLDPRRGSARIVFEAALNVAVTGARPLAVVDNLNFGNPEKPEVMWQFVESVEGLSEACEALGIPVVGGNVSFYNETDGTDILPSPVVGLLGLADPVPESPPRLDAAAEGMQVWLVGAEDSADLAGSALARVVLDNRAGRPAPVDPDLGPGVIAAAADLARTCPVVHDISSGGLAVAVAEIAIRSGVGITIDITDADALFSEGPHRIVVCTPTGLDDVGVPARRIGTVGGDAIILGDAAVDVERAATAWRDALRRRLD
;
A
#
# COMPACT_ATOMS: atom_id res chain seq x y z
N GLY A 1 11.64 19.69 -10.49
CA GLY A 1 12.98 19.67 -9.87
C GLY A 1 13.93 19.05 -10.85
N ILE A 2 14.98 19.74 -11.28
CA ILE A 2 15.93 19.15 -12.23
C ILE A 2 16.86 18.20 -11.48
N GLY A 3 16.88 16.92 -11.87
CA GLY A 3 17.68 15.88 -11.23
C GLY A 3 17.11 15.35 -9.92
N GLY A 4 15.77 15.36 -9.74
CA GLY A 4 15.13 14.81 -8.55
C GLY A 4 15.44 13.33 -8.39
N ALA A 5 15.26 12.55 -9.45
CA ALA A 5 15.56 11.11 -9.44
C ALA A 5 17.06 10.79 -9.34
N SER A 6 17.93 11.51 -10.06
CA SER A 6 19.36 11.18 -10.17
C SER A 6 20.25 11.76 -9.05
N ILE A 7 19.85 12.87 -8.41
CA ILE A 7 20.69 13.58 -7.41
C ILE A 7 20.13 13.46 -5.99
N LEU A 8 18.81 13.32 -5.83
CA LEU A 8 18.14 13.27 -4.52
C LEU A 8 17.64 11.86 -4.17
N ALA A 9 17.05 11.12 -5.12
CA ALA A 9 16.52 9.78 -4.86
C ALA A 9 17.56 8.64 -4.98
N SER A 10 18.74 8.91 -5.54
CA SER A 10 19.79 7.92 -5.79
C SER A 10 21.02 8.08 -4.89
N ALA A 11 20.90 8.83 -3.79
CA ALA A 11 22.02 9.11 -2.87
C ALA A 11 21.54 9.18 -1.42
N SER A 12 22.34 8.63 -0.49
CA SER A 12 22.10 8.80 0.96
C SER A 12 22.16 10.27 1.38
N PHE A 13 21.38 10.64 2.40
CA PHE A 13 21.46 11.97 3.00
C PHE A 13 22.60 12.03 4.03
N ASP A 14 23.50 13.01 3.89
CA ASP A 14 24.62 13.30 4.81
C ASP A 14 24.64 14.79 5.22
N GLU A 15 25.48 15.17 6.19
CA GLU A 15 25.62 16.58 6.65
C GLU A 15 25.99 17.57 5.52
N SER A 16 26.54 17.10 4.39
CA SER A 16 26.92 17.92 3.24
C SER A 16 25.77 18.18 2.25
N SER A 17 24.67 17.42 2.38
CA SER A 17 23.50 17.50 1.52
C SER A 17 22.62 18.74 1.74
N GLY A 18 22.88 19.53 2.80
CA GLY A 18 22.17 20.78 3.11
C GLY A 18 22.31 21.90 2.06
N ALA A 19 23.20 21.75 1.06
CA ALA A 19 23.32 22.66 -0.07
C ALA A 19 22.34 22.33 -1.23
N LYS A 20 21.71 21.16 -1.22
CA LYS A 20 20.71 20.76 -2.22
C LYS A 20 19.37 21.35 -1.81
N ARG A 21 18.90 22.40 -2.50
CA ARG A 21 17.58 22.97 -2.24
C ARG A 21 16.54 21.84 -2.39
N PRO A 22 15.65 21.62 -1.40
CA PRO A 22 14.54 20.71 -1.60
C PRO A 22 13.79 21.18 -2.84
N SER A 23 13.68 20.33 -3.84
CA SER A 23 12.86 20.57 -5.02
C SER A 23 11.41 20.52 -4.58
N VAL A 24 10.90 21.63 -4.04
CA VAL A 24 9.48 21.77 -3.71
C VAL A 24 8.72 21.61 -5.03
N GLN A 25 8.16 20.42 -5.23
CA GLN A 25 7.18 20.18 -6.26
C GLN A 25 5.89 20.81 -5.77
N VAL A 26 5.38 21.77 -6.54
CA VAL A 26 4.06 22.36 -6.31
C VAL A 26 3.21 21.83 -7.44
N GLY A 27 2.30 20.92 -7.13
CA GLY A 27 1.30 20.47 -8.08
C GLY A 27 0.14 21.47 -8.20
N ASP A 28 -0.48 21.51 -9.37
CA ASP A 28 -1.72 22.24 -9.64
C ASP A 28 -2.87 21.24 -9.85
N PRO A 29 -3.65 20.92 -8.81
CA PRO A 29 -4.73 19.93 -8.92
C PRO A 29 -5.87 20.37 -9.85
N PHE A 30 -5.99 21.67 -10.16
CA PHE A 30 -6.98 22.16 -11.10
C PHE A 30 -6.54 21.89 -12.54
N GLU A 31 -5.27 22.13 -12.85
CA GLU A 31 -4.68 21.79 -14.14
C GLU A 31 -4.69 20.27 -14.35
N GLU A 32 -4.31 19.50 -13.33
CA GLU A 32 -4.35 18.04 -13.35
C GLU A 32 -5.76 17.52 -13.64
N LYS A 33 -6.80 18.10 -13.02
CA LYS A 33 -8.18 17.70 -13.28
C LYS A 33 -8.60 17.95 -14.73
N LYS A 34 -8.25 19.10 -15.31
CA LYS A 34 -8.50 19.37 -16.73
C LYS A 34 -7.79 18.33 -17.61
N LEU A 35 -6.52 18.04 -17.29
CA LEU A 35 -5.71 17.06 -18.01
C LEU A 35 -6.28 15.65 -17.95
N ILE A 36 -6.78 15.20 -16.79
CA ILE A 36 -7.47 13.92 -16.64
C ILE A 36 -8.69 13.84 -17.57
N GLU A 37 -9.56 14.85 -17.56
CA GLU A 37 -10.76 14.86 -18.40
C GLU A 37 -10.42 14.90 -19.89
N ALA A 38 -9.41 15.68 -20.27
CA ALA A 38 -8.92 15.71 -21.65
C ALA A 38 -8.37 14.34 -22.09
N CYS A 39 -7.55 13.68 -21.26
CA CYS A 39 -7.06 12.32 -21.54
C CYS A 39 -8.19 11.30 -21.68
N LEU A 40 -9.20 11.34 -20.79
CA LEU A 40 -10.36 10.44 -20.87
C LEU A 40 -11.14 10.65 -22.18
N GLU A 41 -11.38 11.90 -22.59
CA GLU A 41 -12.06 12.19 -23.86
C GLU A 41 -11.21 11.82 -25.08
N LEU A 42 -9.88 11.97 -25.02
CA LEU A 42 -8.96 11.50 -26.06
C LEU A 42 -9.11 9.98 -26.30
N TYR A 43 -9.20 9.20 -25.22
CA TYR A 43 -9.44 7.75 -25.30
C TYR A 43 -10.84 7.41 -25.80
N GLU A 44 -11.88 8.08 -25.29
CA GLU A 44 -13.27 7.85 -25.71
C GLU A 44 -13.44 8.11 -27.22
N ARG A 45 -12.84 9.18 -27.73
CA ARG A 45 -12.88 9.57 -29.15
C ARG A 45 -11.86 8.82 -30.01
N LYS A 46 -10.98 8.03 -29.41
CA LYS A 46 -9.90 7.26 -30.08
C LYS A 46 -8.96 8.15 -30.90
N LEU A 47 -8.60 9.31 -30.35
CA LEU A 47 -7.73 10.29 -31.02
C LEU A 47 -6.23 10.08 -30.72
N VAL A 48 -5.90 9.17 -29.81
CA VAL A 48 -4.52 8.88 -29.38
C VAL A 48 -4.17 7.43 -29.66
N VAL A 49 -2.91 7.22 -30.06
CA VAL A 49 -2.29 5.89 -30.19
C VAL A 49 -1.73 5.46 -28.84
N ALA A 50 -1.07 6.38 -28.13
CA ALA A 50 -0.50 6.18 -26.81
C ALA A 50 -0.47 7.51 -26.05
N VAL A 51 -0.42 7.42 -24.72
CA VAL A 51 -0.20 8.57 -23.85
C VAL A 51 0.79 8.15 -22.76
N GLN A 52 1.79 8.98 -22.48
CA GLN A 52 2.84 8.76 -21.48
C GLN A 52 2.89 9.95 -20.53
N ASP A 53 2.98 9.72 -19.23
CA ASP A 53 3.17 10.78 -18.25
C ASP A 53 4.62 11.30 -18.24
N LEU A 54 4.81 12.55 -17.81
CA LEU A 54 6.14 13.16 -17.71
C LEU A 54 6.51 13.36 -16.24
N GLY A 55 7.02 12.29 -15.63
CA GLY A 55 7.57 12.28 -14.28
C GLY A 55 9.08 12.58 -14.24
N ALA A 56 9.83 11.66 -13.63
CA ALA A 56 11.28 11.74 -13.48
C ALA A 56 11.99 11.89 -14.83
N ALA A 57 13.01 12.77 -14.89
CA ALA A 57 13.73 13.11 -16.12
C ALA A 57 12.86 13.63 -17.29
N GLY A 58 11.58 13.95 -17.05
CA GLY A 58 10.73 14.75 -17.92
C GLY A 58 10.62 14.27 -19.36
N ILE A 59 10.84 15.19 -20.30
CA ILE A 59 10.70 14.94 -21.74
C ILE A 59 11.67 13.86 -22.20
N SER A 60 12.89 13.84 -21.66
CA SER A 60 13.88 12.85 -22.09
C SER A 60 13.41 11.43 -21.80
N CYS A 61 12.89 11.17 -20.61
CA CYS A 61 12.41 9.85 -20.23
C CYS A 61 11.23 9.44 -21.13
N ALA A 62 10.18 10.26 -21.16
CA ALA A 62 8.97 9.96 -21.90
C ALA A 62 9.23 9.74 -23.41
N THR A 63 10.08 10.56 -24.02
CA THR A 63 10.42 10.41 -25.44
C THR A 63 11.30 9.18 -25.71
N SER A 64 12.26 8.88 -24.83
CA SER A 64 13.09 7.67 -24.96
C SER A 64 12.31 6.37 -24.73
N GLU A 65 11.38 6.34 -23.77
CA GLU A 65 10.57 5.16 -23.46
C GLU A 65 9.57 4.87 -24.57
N VAL A 66 8.89 5.89 -25.08
CA VAL A 66 7.94 5.73 -26.20
C VAL A 66 8.68 5.28 -27.47
N ALA A 67 9.83 5.89 -27.79
CA ALA A 67 10.61 5.53 -28.96
C ALA A 67 11.23 4.12 -28.81
N GLY A 68 11.90 3.84 -27.69
CA GLY A 68 12.55 2.56 -27.38
C GLY A 68 11.55 1.41 -27.35
N GLY A 69 10.46 1.56 -26.59
CA GLY A 69 9.41 0.53 -26.47
C GLY A 69 8.66 0.22 -27.77
N SER A 70 8.70 1.12 -28.75
CA SER A 70 8.13 0.89 -30.09
C SER A 70 9.16 0.44 -31.14
N GLY A 71 10.45 0.35 -30.78
CA GLY A 71 11.54 0.06 -31.72
C GLY A 71 11.74 1.16 -32.78
N MET A 72 11.32 2.38 -32.48
CA MET A 72 11.36 3.54 -33.37
C MET A 72 12.28 4.64 -32.82
N GLY A 73 12.44 5.69 -33.61
CA GLY A 73 13.17 6.90 -33.26
C GLY A 73 12.19 8.04 -33.01
N MET A 74 12.72 9.17 -32.59
CA MET A 74 11.92 10.38 -32.44
C MET A 74 12.79 11.61 -32.70
N ASP A 75 12.31 12.51 -33.54
CA ASP A 75 12.90 13.83 -33.70
C ASP A 75 12.08 14.81 -32.84
N VAL A 76 12.72 15.50 -31.89
CA VAL A 76 12.09 16.39 -30.91
C VAL A 76 12.66 17.80 -31.05
N ALA A 77 11.79 18.79 -31.18
CA ALA A 77 12.15 20.20 -31.25
C ALA A 77 11.81 20.89 -29.92
N LEU A 78 12.85 21.25 -29.14
CA LEU A 78 12.67 21.91 -27.85
C LEU A 78 12.08 23.31 -27.96
N ASP A 79 12.25 23.97 -29.11
CA ASP A 79 11.69 25.30 -29.37
C ASP A 79 10.14 25.31 -29.39
N ALA A 80 9.51 24.15 -29.57
CA ALA A 80 8.06 23.98 -29.54
C ALA A 80 7.52 23.69 -28.13
N VAL A 81 8.39 23.44 -27.15
CA VAL A 81 7.98 23.13 -25.77
C VAL A 81 7.54 24.41 -25.07
N HIS A 82 6.38 24.39 -24.42
CA HIS A 82 5.94 25.51 -23.58
C HIS A 82 6.85 25.65 -22.35
N LEU A 83 7.45 26.83 -22.19
CA LEU A 83 8.37 27.12 -21.10
C LEU A 83 7.73 28.05 -20.08
N ARG A 84 7.83 27.69 -18.80
CA ARG A 84 7.48 28.58 -17.69
C ARG A 84 8.55 29.64 -17.44
N GLU A 85 9.81 29.32 -17.76
CA GLU A 85 10.97 30.19 -17.56
C GLU A 85 11.69 30.38 -18.92
N HIS A 86 11.95 31.62 -19.32
CA HIS A 86 12.38 31.95 -20.68
C HIS A 86 13.87 31.68 -20.98
N ASP A 87 14.70 31.53 -19.95
CA ASP A 87 16.17 31.41 -20.08
C ASP A 87 16.69 29.98 -19.78
N MET A 88 15.85 28.96 -20.01
CA MET A 88 16.24 27.57 -19.79
C MET A 88 17.14 27.06 -20.91
N ASN A 89 18.23 26.37 -20.55
CA ASN A 89 19.09 25.70 -21.51
C ASN A 89 18.47 24.35 -21.98
N PRO A 90 18.92 23.77 -23.10
CA PRO A 90 18.34 22.53 -23.64
C PRO A 90 18.30 21.36 -22.65
N GLY A 91 19.32 21.21 -21.81
CA GLY A 91 19.36 20.16 -20.79
C GLY A 91 18.33 20.39 -19.68
N GLU A 92 18.12 21.64 -19.27
CA GLU A 92 17.09 22.00 -18.28
C GLU A 92 15.68 21.75 -18.81
N ILE A 93 15.42 22.04 -20.10
CA ILE A 93 14.12 21.77 -20.74
C ILE A 93 13.85 20.26 -20.77
N LEU A 94 14.83 19.46 -21.21
CA LEU A 94 14.72 18.00 -21.30
C LEU A 94 14.47 17.33 -19.94
N MET A 95 15.26 17.71 -18.93
CA MET A 95 15.31 17.08 -17.61
C MET A 95 14.35 17.72 -16.59
N SER A 96 13.58 18.72 -17.00
CA SER A 96 12.62 19.36 -16.10
C SER A 96 11.54 18.37 -15.68
N GLU A 97 11.37 18.21 -14.37
CA GLU A 97 10.28 17.47 -13.73
C GLU A 97 9.15 18.41 -13.28
N SER A 98 8.76 19.36 -14.15
CA SER A 98 7.52 20.14 -13.93
C SER A 98 6.32 19.18 -13.90
N GLN A 99 5.36 19.48 -13.04
CA GLN A 99 4.17 18.64 -12.84
C GLN A 99 3.12 18.86 -13.95
N GLU A 100 2.04 18.06 -13.93
CA GLU A 100 0.87 18.15 -14.82
C GLU A 100 1.18 18.14 -16.33
N ARG A 101 2.02 17.20 -16.78
CA ARG A 101 2.38 17.06 -18.20
C ARG A 101 2.15 15.63 -18.70
N MET A 102 1.58 15.53 -19.90
CA MET A 102 1.43 14.28 -20.65
C MET A 102 2.00 14.43 -22.07
N LEU A 103 2.57 13.36 -22.58
CA LEU A 103 2.99 13.20 -23.97
C LEU A 103 1.95 12.33 -24.67
N ALA A 104 1.23 12.88 -25.65
CA ALA A 104 0.27 12.14 -26.46
C ALA A 104 0.86 11.81 -27.85
N ILE A 105 0.75 10.55 -28.26
CA ILE A 105 1.12 10.09 -29.60
C ILE A 105 -0.14 10.05 -30.45
N VAL A 106 -0.15 10.84 -31.52
CA VAL A 106 -1.33 11.16 -32.34
C VAL A 106 -0.99 10.91 -33.80
N THR A 107 -1.95 10.42 -34.58
CA THR A 107 -1.75 10.28 -36.03
C THR A 107 -1.80 11.66 -36.70
N PRO A 108 -1.11 11.88 -37.84
CA PRO A 108 -1.12 13.18 -38.50
C PRO A 108 -2.52 13.74 -38.82
N ASP A 109 -3.49 12.85 -39.11
CA ASP A 109 -4.86 13.23 -39.45
C ASP A 109 -5.67 13.72 -38.23
N ASP A 110 -5.26 13.33 -37.02
CA ASP A 110 -5.98 13.61 -35.77
C ASP A 110 -5.41 14.84 -35.01
N VAL A 111 -4.26 15.38 -35.42
CA VAL A 111 -3.56 16.48 -34.71
C VAL A 111 -4.48 17.69 -34.49
N ASP A 112 -5.17 18.15 -35.53
CA ASP A 112 -6.06 19.31 -35.44
C ASP A 112 -7.23 19.08 -34.46
N GLU A 113 -7.73 17.85 -34.38
CA GLU A 113 -8.82 17.50 -33.47
C GLU A 113 -8.34 17.38 -32.02
N VAL A 114 -7.12 16.90 -31.79
CA VAL A 114 -6.49 16.86 -30.47
C VAL A 114 -6.22 18.28 -29.97
N LEU A 115 -5.70 19.18 -30.81
CA LEU A 115 -5.47 20.58 -30.42
C LEU A 115 -6.76 21.32 -30.07
N LYS A 116 -7.85 21.12 -30.84
CA LYS A 116 -9.18 21.66 -30.48
C LYS A 116 -9.72 21.10 -29.17
N LEU A 117 -9.45 19.82 -28.88
CA LEU A 117 -9.83 19.21 -27.61
C LEU A 117 -9.05 19.83 -26.45
N ALA A 118 -7.74 20.05 -26.62
CA ALA A 118 -6.92 20.76 -25.63
C ALA A 118 -7.45 22.19 -25.39
N GLU A 119 -7.78 22.94 -26.45
CA GLU A 119 -8.43 24.26 -26.33
C GLU A 119 -9.76 24.20 -25.58
N LYS A 120 -10.62 23.20 -25.88
CA LYS A 120 -11.91 22.99 -25.18
C LYS A 120 -11.71 22.80 -23.69
N TRP A 121 -10.69 22.06 -23.29
CA TRP A 121 -10.36 21.79 -21.89
C TRP A 121 -9.45 22.84 -21.28
N GLU A 122 -9.13 23.91 -22.01
CA GLU A 122 -8.26 25.00 -21.55
C GLU A 122 -6.88 24.49 -21.10
N ILE A 123 -6.29 23.58 -21.88
CA ILE A 123 -4.95 23.01 -21.67
C ILE A 123 -4.03 23.45 -22.79
N ASP A 124 -2.83 23.90 -22.43
CA ASP A 124 -1.79 24.26 -23.39
C ASP A 124 -1.18 22.99 -24.03
N ALA A 125 -1.32 22.84 -25.35
CA ALA A 125 -0.77 21.71 -26.11
C ALA A 125 0.07 22.20 -27.30
N ALA A 126 1.19 21.51 -27.55
CA ALA A 126 2.06 21.78 -28.69
C ALA A 126 2.57 20.47 -29.31
N VAL A 127 2.76 20.47 -30.63
CA VAL A 127 3.43 19.38 -31.33
C VAL A 127 4.93 19.58 -31.19
N ILE A 128 5.57 18.76 -30.36
CA ILE A 128 7.00 18.91 -30.02
C ILE A 128 7.92 18.00 -30.82
N GLY A 129 7.39 17.08 -31.64
CA GLY A 129 8.23 16.12 -32.35
C GLY A 129 7.45 15.14 -33.23
N THR A 130 8.17 14.21 -33.84
CA THR A 130 7.60 13.17 -34.71
C THR A 130 8.35 11.85 -34.53
N LEU A 131 7.62 10.74 -34.48
CA LEU A 131 8.21 9.40 -34.48
C LEU A 131 8.80 9.10 -35.87
N THR A 132 9.99 8.51 -35.89
CA THR A 132 10.74 8.25 -37.12
C THR A 132 11.13 6.78 -37.24
N GLU A 133 11.38 6.34 -38.48
CA GLU A 133 11.98 5.03 -38.72
C GLU A 133 13.44 5.02 -38.24
N GLY A 134 13.86 3.89 -37.64
CA GLY A 134 15.19 3.71 -37.08
C GLY A 134 15.19 3.88 -35.56
N PRO A 135 16.34 3.75 -34.87
CA PRO A 135 16.37 3.68 -33.40
C PRO A 135 16.76 5.00 -32.71
N LEU A 136 16.93 6.10 -33.45
CA LEU A 136 17.60 7.30 -32.94
C LEU A 136 16.59 8.30 -32.36
N LEU A 137 16.86 8.74 -31.13
CA LEU A 137 16.29 9.92 -30.52
C LEU A 137 17.17 11.12 -30.85
N ARG A 138 16.63 12.09 -31.58
CA ARG A 138 17.29 13.34 -31.96
C ARG A 138 16.59 14.50 -31.30
N ILE A 139 17.36 15.32 -30.60
CA ILE A 139 16.86 16.53 -29.95
C ILE A 139 17.47 17.74 -30.63
N GLU A 140 16.61 18.66 -31.08
CA GLU A 140 16.98 19.93 -31.68
C GLU A 140 16.56 21.10 -30.78
N ALA A 141 17.42 22.12 -30.71
CA ALA A 141 17.12 23.38 -30.03
C ALA A 141 17.74 24.55 -30.82
N ALA A 142 16.99 25.64 -30.99
CA ALA A 142 17.37 26.77 -31.84
C ALA A 142 17.80 26.37 -33.27
N GLY A 143 17.21 25.30 -33.82
CA GLY A 143 17.55 24.73 -35.12
C GLY A 143 18.90 23.98 -35.20
N GLU A 144 19.53 23.68 -34.06
CA GLU A 144 20.75 22.87 -33.99
C GLU A 144 20.48 21.52 -33.29
N LEU A 145 21.10 20.45 -33.80
CA LEU A 145 21.07 19.13 -33.18
C LEU A 145 21.92 19.14 -31.89
N VAL A 146 21.27 19.04 -30.74
CA VAL A 146 21.92 19.11 -29.42
C VAL A 146 22.15 17.73 -28.78
N ALA A 147 21.38 16.72 -29.18
CA ALA A 147 21.59 15.34 -28.76
C ALA A 147 21.15 14.34 -29.85
N GLU A 148 21.93 13.27 -30.04
CA GLU A 148 21.59 12.14 -30.89
C GLU A 148 22.05 10.86 -30.19
N VAL A 149 21.12 10.02 -29.78
CA VAL A 149 21.39 8.75 -29.08
C VAL A 149 20.40 7.68 -29.52
N PRO A 150 20.76 6.38 -29.47
CA PRO A 150 19.76 5.32 -29.58
C PRO A 150 18.74 5.42 -28.44
N ALA A 151 17.45 5.40 -28.74
CA ALA A 151 16.39 5.51 -27.73
C ALA A 151 16.49 4.39 -26.67
N ALA A 152 16.70 3.15 -27.12
CA ALA A 152 16.92 1.99 -26.25
C ALA A 152 18.10 2.15 -25.28
N SER A 153 19.11 2.96 -25.61
CA SER A 153 20.25 3.18 -24.71
C SER A 153 19.90 3.97 -23.45
N LEU A 154 18.80 4.72 -23.47
CA LEU A 154 18.28 5.47 -22.34
C LEU A 154 17.17 4.72 -21.59
N ALA A 155 16.42 3.86 -22.28
CA ALA A 155 15.27 3.15 -21.71
C ALA A 155 15.57 1.71 -21.28
N ASP A 156 16.31 0.95 -22.08
CA ASP A 156 16.38 -0.52 -21.97
C ASP A 156 17.80 -1.06 -21.67
N ASP A 157 18.85 -0.40 -22.18
CA ASP A 157 20.22 -0.93 -22.13
C ASP A 157 21.01 -0.53 -20.87
N ALA A 158 20.32 -0.16 -19.78
CA ALA A 158 20.97 0.15 -18.52
C ALA A 158 21.74 -1.07 -17.96
N PRO A 159 22.98 -0.91 -17.46
CA PRO A 159 23.74 -2.03 -16.91
C PRO A 159 23.04 -2.69 -15.73
N ILE A 160 22.94 -4.02 -15.76
CA ILE A 160 22.43 -4.81 -14.63
C ILE A 160 23.58 -5.10 -13.66
N TYR A 161 23.38 -4.74 -12.38
CA TYR A 161 24.36 -4.98 -11.32
C TYR A 161 24.04 -6.27 -10.56
N HIS A 162 25.01 -7.17 -10.47
CA HIS A 162 24.96 -8.32 -9.56
C HIS A 162 25.68 -7.95 -8.25
N ARG A 163 24.89 -7.49 -7.27
CA ARG A 163 25.39 -7.04 -5.97
C ARG A 163 25.62 -8.23 -5.02
N PRO A 164 26.63 -8.16 -4.13
CA PRO A 164 26.84 -9.18 -3.10
C PRO A 164 25.65 -9.26 -2.15
N LEU A 165 25.34 -10.46 -1.68
CA LEU A 165 24.28 -10.73 -0.70
C LEU A 165 24.90 -11.34 0.56
N GLN A 166 24.52 -10.84 1.74
CA GLN A 166 24.95 -11.39 3.02
C GLN A 166 23.79 -11.42 4.00
N ARG A 167 23.46 -12.60 4.54
CA ARG A 167 22.53 -12.68 5.68
C ARG A 167 23.20 -12.08 6.92
N PRO A 168 22.53 -11.21 7.69
CA PRO A 168 23.09 -10.64 8.92
C PRO A 168 23.58 -11.71 9.89
N GLU A 169 24.79 -11.55 10.42
CA GLU A 169 25.39 -12.52 11.35
C GLU A 169 24.65 -12.59 12.70
N THR A 170 23.99 -11.50 13.09
CA THR A 170 23.24 -11.38 14.35
C THR A 170 21.83 -11.98 14.30
N LEU A 171 21.39 -12.45 13.13
CA LEU A 171 19.99 -12.85 12.91
C LEU A 171 19.57 -14.04 13.76
N ASP A 172 20.43 -15.07 13.88
CA ASP A 172 20.11 -16.26 14.68
C ASP A 172 19.95 -15.92 16.16
N ALA A 173 20.85 -15.09 16.71
CA ALA A 173 20.75 -14.62 18.09
C ALA A 173 19.50 -13.75 18.32
N THR A 174 19.11 -12.95 17.32
CA THR A 174 17.87 -12.16 17.34
C THR A 174 16.65 -13.09 17.38
N TRP A 175 16.65 -14.16 16.59
CA TRP A 175 15.57 -15.15 16.59
C TRP A 175 15.44 -15.91 17.92
N GLU A 176 16.56 -16.24 18.56
CA GLU A 176 16.58 -16.92 19.86
C GLU A 176 16.10 -16.03 21.01
N ALA A 177 16.25 -14.70 20.90
CA ALA A 177 15.88 -13.73 21.93
C ALA A 177 14.38 -13.32 21.90
N GLY A 178 13.51 -14.20 21.40
CA GLY A 178 12.09 -13.92 21.21
C GLY A 178 11.35 -13.51 22.49
N PRO A 179 10.26 -12.73 22.35
CA PRO A 179 9.46 -12.29 23.48
C PRO A 179 8.74 -13.48 24.14
N HIS A 180 8.46 -13.34 25.44
CA HIS A 180 7.61 -14.23 26.21
C HIS A 180 6.68 -13.38 27.08
N ILE A 181 5.43 -13.80 27.21
CA ILE A 181 4.47 -13.10 28.07
C ILE A 181 4.74 -13.46 29.53
N PRO A 182 4.95 -12.47 30.42
CA PRO A 182 5.03 -12.73 31.85
C PRO A 182 3.72 -13.32 32.38
N ALA A 183 3.82 -14.32 33.28
CA ALA A 183 2.63 -14.97 33.85
C ALA A 183 1.74 -14.02 34.69
N ASP A 184 2.29 -12.88 35.11
CA ASP A 184 1.62 -11.83 35.87
C ASP A 184 1.25 -10.59 35.01
N LEU A 185 1.25 -10.72 33.68
CA LEU A 185 0.81 -9.65 32.78
C LEU A 185 -0.63 -9.23 33.11
N ASP A 186 -0.83 -7.93 33.34
CA ASP A 186 -2.17 -7.34 33.41
C ASP A 186 -2.71 -7.15 32.00
N VAL A 187 -3.59 -8.06 31.58
CA VAL A 187 -4.23 -8.06 30.25
C VAL A 187 -5.02 -6.78 29.99
N ALA A 188 -5.70 -6.24 31.00
CA ALA A 188 -6.51 -5.03 30.83
C ALA A 188 -5.64 -3.80 30.62
N ASP A 189 -4.54 -3.70 31.37
CA ASP A 189 -3.56 -2.62 31.20
C ASP A 189 -2.81 -2.75 29.87
N ALA A 190 -2.37 -3.96 29.51
CA ALA A 190 -1.71 -4.22 28.23
C ALA A 190 -2.59 -3.82 27.04
N LEU A 191 -3.88 -4.20 27.04
CA LEU A 191 -4.82 -3.79 26.00
C LEU A 191 -4.93 -2.26 25.88
N LEU A 192 -5.02 -1.56 27.01
CA LEU A 192 -5.11 -0.09 27.00
C LEU A 192 -3.83 0.57 26.49
N GLN A 193 -2.65 0.01 26.79
CA GLN A 193 -1.38 0.49 26.23
C GLN A 193 -1.32 0.27 24.71
N LEU A 194 -1.83 -0.86 24.21
CA LEU A 194 -1.89 -1.15 22.78
C LEU A 194 -2.86 -0.23 22.04
N LEU A 195 -4.06 -0.03 22.58
CA LEU A 195 -5.04 0.90 22.01
C LEU A 195 -4.50 2.34 21.95
N ASP A 196 -3.59 2.70 22.84
CA ASP A 196 -2.93 4.01 22.85
C ASP A 196 -1.76 4.16 21.86
N ASP A 197 -1.32 3.06 21.23
CA ASP A 197 -0.25 3.08 20.24
C ASP A 197 -0.74 3.69 18.91
N PRO A 198 -0.04 4.69 18.33
CA PRO A 198 -0.46 5.31 17.07
C PRO A 198 -0.56 4.37 15.87
N ALA A 199 0.09 3.20 15.91
CA ALA A 199 -0.05 2.19 14.87
C ALA A 199 -1.35 1.39 14.97
N ILE A 200 -2.08 1.46 16.10
CA ILE A 200 -3.37 0.78 16.33
C ILE A 200 -4.52 1.79 16.47
N GLY A 201 -4.27 2.91 17.14
CA GLY A 201 -5.26 3.93 17.46
C GLY A 201 -5.98 4.56 16.27
N ASP A 202 -7.00 5.36 16.57
CA ASP A 202 -7.90 5.92 15.56
C ASP A 202 -7.19 6.76 14.50
N ARG A 203 -7.31 6.32 13.25
CA ARG A 203 -6.76 7.01 12.09
C ARG A 203 -7.71 8.06 11.50
N SER A 204 -8.88 8.32 12.12
CA SER A 204 -9.86 9.33 11.68
C SER A 204 -9.26 10.71 11.46
N TRP A 205 -8.32 11.12 12.33
CA TRP A 205 -7.61 12.39 12.16
C TRP A 205 -6.97 12.52 10.78
N ILE A 206 -6.50 11.41 10.18
CA ILE A 206 -5.91 11.40 8.84
C ILE A 206 -7.03 11.50 7.78
N TYR A 207 -7.96 10.55 7.75
CA TYR A 207 -8.87 10.41 6.61
C TYR A 207 -10.05 11.41 6.61
N GLU A 208 -10.41 12.01 7.75
CA GLU A 208 -11.45 13.05 7.83
C GLU A 208 -11.02 14.36 7.13
N GLN A 209 -9.73 14.53 6.83
CA GLN A 209 -9.20 15.66 6.08
C GLN A 209 -9.46 15.55 4.57
N TYR A 210 -9.88 14.38 4.08
CA TYR A 210 -10.10 14.10 2.66
C TYR A 210 -11.56 13.76 2.36
N ASP A 211 -12.00 14.08 1.15
CA ASP A 211 -13.31 13.66 0.63
C ASP A 211 -13.24 12.18 0.21
N HIS A 212 -14.20 11.39 0.68
CA HIS A 212 -14.38 9.99 0.31
C HIS A 212 -15.82 9.70 -0.18
N GLN A 213 -16.60 10.73 -0.50
CA GLN A 213 -18.01 10.63 -0.93
C GLN A 213 -18.26 11.18 -2.34
N LEU A 214 -17.30 11.92 -2.92
CA LEU A 214 -17.41 12.46 -4.26
C LEU A 214 -17.76 11.34 -5.27
N PHE A 215 -18.71 11.65 -6.16
CA PHE A 215 -19.33 10.71 -7.11
C PHE A 215 -20.23 9.62 -6.52
N LEU A 216 -20.41 9.55 -5.20
CA LEU A 216 -21.31 8.63 -4.49
C LEU A 216 -21.08 7.14 -4.85
N ASN A 217 -19.82 6.78 -5.07
CA ASN A 217 -19.43 5.39 -5.39
C ASN A 217 -18.98 4.61 -4.15
N THR A 218 -18.66 5.27 -3.05
CA THR A 218 -18.15 4.61 -1.83
C THR A 218 -19.22 3.78 -1.15
N VAL A 219 -18.92 2.52 -0.90
CA VAL A 219 -19.79 1.52 -0.27
C VAL A 219 -19.30 1.20 1.13
N VAL A 220 -17.99 1.02 1.31
CA VAL A 220 -17.30 0.96 2.61
C VAL A 220 -16.28 2.08 2.63
N GLU A 221 -16.47 3.04 3.54
CA GLU A 221 -15.58 4.18 3.75
C GLU A 221 -14.26 3.82 4.46
N PRO A 222 -13.27 4.73 4.52
CA PRO A 222 -12.08 4.54 5.34
C PRO A 222 -12.42 4.33 6.83
N GLY A 223 -11.58 3.58 7.54
CA GLY A 223 -11.75 3.30 8.98
C GLY A 223 -12.22 1.88 9.31
N HIS A 224 -12.39 1.04 8.29
CA HIS A 224 -12.51 -0.42 8.33
C HIS A 224 -11.26 -1.06 7.69
N ASP A 225 -11.22 -2.39 7.60
CA ASP A 225 -10.09 -3.19 7.09
C ASP A 225 -9.68 -2.82 5.64
N ALA A 226 -10.66 -2.52 4.78
CA ALA A 226 -10.44 -2.06 3.41
C ALA A 226 -11.59 -1.15 2.92
N SER A 227 -11.31 -0.34 1.90
CA SER A 227 -12.34 0.49 1.26
C SER A 227 -12.96 -0.24 0.07
N LEU A 228 -14.29 -0.13 -0.11
CA LEU A 228 -15.03 -0.73 -1.22
C LEU A 228 -15.75 0.36 -2.04
N LEU A 229 -15.45 0.42 -3.33
CA LEU A 229 -15.98 1.41 -4.27
C LEU A 229 -16.82 0.72 -5.34
N ARG A 230 -18.05 1.19 -5.59
CA ARG A 230 -18.88 0.74 -6.70
C ARG A 230 -18.33 1.21 -8.04
N VAL A 231 -18.32 0.31 -9.02
CA VAL A 231 -18.04 0.66 -10.42
C VAL A 231 -19.34 1.16 -11.06
N LYS A 232 -19.40 2.48 -11.27
CA LYS A 232 -20.59 3.17 -11.81
C LYS A 232 -21.11 2.52 -13.10
N GLY A 233 -22.42 2.33 -13.18
CA GLY A 233 -23.06 1.68 -14.33
C GLY A 233 -23.05 0.16 -14.31
N THR A 234 -22.52 -0.45 -13.24
CA THR A 234 -22.50 -1.90 -13.02
C THR A 234 -22.98 -2.26 -11.61
N ASP A 235 -23.13 -3.55 -11.34
CA ASP A 235 -23.36 -4.14 -10.01
C ASP A 235 -22.05 -4.53 -9.30
N LYS A 236 -20.90 -4.22 -9.89
CA LYS A 236 -19.57 -4.58 -9.38
C LYS A 236 -18.97 -3.51 -8.49
N GLY A 237 -18.00 -3.91 -7.67
CA GLY A 237 -17.20 -3.01 -6.86
C GLY A 237 -15.73 -3.44 -6.80
N LEU A 238 -14.87 -2.46 -6.54
CA LEU A 238 -13.44 -2.65 -6.34
C LEU A 238 -13.12 -2.38 -4.87
N ALA A 239 -12.51 -3.36 -4.22
CA ALA A 239 -11.98 -3.22 -2.87
C ALA A 239 -10.48 -2.94 -2.93
N VAL A 240 -9.99 -2.08 -2.04
CA VAL A 240 -8.57 -1.75 -1.94
C VAL A 240 -8.13 -1.76 -0.48
N SER A 241 -7.04 -2.46 -0.19
CA SER A 241 -6.28 -2.36 1.06
C SER A 241 -4.82 -2.00 0.77
N THR A 242 -4.13 -1.50 1.80
CA THR A 242 -2.70 -1.22 1.76
C THR A 242 -2.05 -1.65 3.07
N ASP A 243 -1.02 -2.47 3.00
CA ASP A 243 -0.47 -3.17 4.16
C ASP A 243 1.07 -3.17 4.12
N GLY A 244 1.70 -3.11 5.28
CA GLY A 244 3.16 -3.09 5.41
C GLY A 244 3.62 -3.26 6.85
N ASP A 245 4.76 -3.92 7.03
CA ASP A 245 5.36 -4.14 8.36
C ASP A 245 6.88 -4.25 8.28
N GLY A 246 7.54 -3.12 8.49
CA GLY A 246 8.99 -3.06 8.45
C GLY A 246 9.68 -3.80 9.60
N LEU A 247 9.04 -3.95 10.77
CA LEU A 247 9.67 -4.62 11.90
C LEU A 247 9.69 -6.13 11.69
N ARG A 248 8.56 -6.74 11.29
CA ARG A 248 8.56 -8.17 10.95
C ARG A 248 9.46 -8.46 9.75
N CYS A 249 9.53 -7.57 8.76
CA CYS A 249 10.47 -7.70 7.65
C CYS A 249 11.93 -7.57 8.08
N LEU A 250 12.26 -6.76 9.09
CA LEU A 250 13.61 -6.73 9.66
C LEU A 250 13.97 -8.07 10.29
N LEU A 251 13.01 -8.68 11.01
CA LEU A 251 13.22 -9.93 11.73
C LEU A 251 13.34 -11.14 10.80
N ASP A 252 12.51 -11.26 9.78
CA ASP A 252 12.62 -12.30 8.75
C ASP A 252 12.00 -11.75 7.45
N PRO A 253 12.79 -11.18 6.51
CA PRO A 253 12.25 -10.44 5.36
C PRO A 253 11.33 -11.28 4.48
N ARG A 254 11.64 -12.56 4.29
CA ARG A 254 10.83 -13.49 3.51
C ARG A 254 9.48 -13.73 4.16
N ARG A 255 9.46 -14.05 5.46
CA ARG A 255 8.20 -14.31 6.20
C ARG A 255 7.37 -13.05 6.39
N GLY A 256 8.01 -11.93 6.73
CA GLY A 256 7.36 -10.64 6.90
C GLY A 256 6.68 -10.18 5.61
N SER A 257 7.37 -10.29 4.48
CA SER A 257 6.83 -9.87 3.18
C SER A 257 5.71 -10.77 2.69
N ALA A 258 5.85 -12.11 2.82
CA ALA A 258 4.78 -13.03 2.48
C ALA A 258 3.51 -12.75 3.29
N ARG A 259 3.67 -12.47 4.59
CA ARG A 259 2.57 -12.12 5.49
C ARG A 259 1.84 -10.85 5.09
N ILE A 260 2.56 -9.81 4.68
CA ILE A 260 1.98 -8.55 4.22
C ILE A 260 1.00 -8.77 3.06
N VAL A 261 1.32 -9.65 2.10
CA VAL A 261 0.41 -9.99 0.99
C VAL A 261 -0.86 -10.70 1.48
N PHE A 262 -0.71 -11.66 2.39
CA PHE A 262 -1.86 -12.39 2.94
C PHE A 262 -2.76 -11.51 3.80
N GLU A 263 -2.19 -10.58 4.58
CA GLU A 263 -2.92 -9.59 5.38
C GLU A 263 -3.73 -8.67 4.46
N ALA A 264 -3.11 -8.13 3.40
CA ALA A 264 -3.82 -7.33 2.40
C ALA A 264 -4.94 -8.09 1.70
N ALA A 265 -4.70 -9.36 1.38
CA ALA A 265 -5.69 -10.19 0.70
C ALA A 265 -6.88 -10.47 1.62
N LEU A 266 -6.63 -10.65 2.92
CA LEU A 266 -7.65 -10.85 3.94
C LEU A 266 -8.46 -9.57 4.18
N ASN A 267 -7.80 -8.41 4.29
CA ASN A 267 -8.44 -7.11 4.45
C ASN A 267 -9.37 -6.78 3.28
N VAL A 268 -8.97 -7.09 2.05
CA VAL A 268 -9.87 -7.02 0.89
C VAL A 268 -11.01 -8.04 0.99
N ALA A 269 -10.72 -9.27 1.40
CA ALA A 269 -11.71 -10.34 1.48
C ALA A 269 -12.83 -10.05 2.49
N VAL A 270 -12.54 -9.47 3.65
CA VAL A 270 -13.58 -9.17 4.66
C VAL A 270 -14.62 -8.13 4.19
N THR A 271 -14.37 -7.43 3.06
CA THR A 271 -15.39 -6.58 2.40
C THR A 271 -16.34 -7.35 1.48
N GLY A 272 -16.13 -8.64 1.27
CA GLY A 272 -16.87 -9.49 0.33
C GLY A 272 -16.32 -9.49 -1.10
N ALA A 273 -15.22 -8.77 -1.34
CA ALA A 273 -14.46 -8.83 -2.58
C ALA A 273 -13.53 -10.05 -2.62
N ARG A 274 -13.16 -10.51 -3.81
CA ARG A 274 -12.12 -11.52 -4.00
C ARG A 274 -10.81 -10.84 -4.43
N PRO A 275 -9.66 -11.13 -3.80
CA PRO A 275 -8.35 -10.65 -4.25
C PRO A 275 -8.11 -10.91 -5.74
N LEU A 276 -7.56 -9.91 -6.44
CA LEU A 276 -7.38 -9.95 -7.89
C LEU A 276 -5.95 -9.63 -8.33
N ALA A 277 -5.31 -8.63 -7.73
CA ALA A 277 -3.98 -8.18 -8.13
C ALA A 277 -3.28 -7.41 -7.01
N VAL A 278 -1.95 -7.39 -7.06
CA VAL A 278 -1.08 -6.67 -6.12
C VAL A 278 -0.31 -5.59 -6.86
N VAL A 279 -0.11 -4.45 -6.20
CA VAL A 279 0.97 -3.51 -6.50
C VAL A 279 1.91 -3.43 -5.32
N ASP A 280 3.21 -3.32 -5.55
CA ASP A 280 4.22 -3.29 -4.49
C ASP A 280 5.05 -1.99 -4.49
N ASN A 281 5.33 -1.46 -3.31
CA ASN A 281 6.23 -0.34 -3.11
C ASN A 281 7.34 -0.78 -2.16
N LEU A 282 8.51 -1.07 -2.72
CA LEU A 282 9.65 -1.68 -2.05
C LEU A 282 10.62 -0.60 -1.58
N ASN A 283 10.66 -0.31 -0.28
CA ASN A 283 11.52 0.73 0.29
C ASN A 283 12.63 0.10 1.13
N PHE A 284 13.88 0.31 0.71
CA PHE A 284 15.06 -0.28 1.32
C PHE A 284 16.18 0.76 1.46
N GLY A 285 17.13 0.47 2.37
CA GLY A 285 18.33 1.26 2.57
C GLY A 285 19.31 1.22 1.39
N ASN A 286 20.58 1.47 1.65
CA ASN A 286 21.60 1.47 0.59
C ASN A 286 21.87 0.03 0.05
N PRO A 287 21.56 -0.27 -1.22
CA PRO A 287 21.75 -1.60 -1.80
C PRO A 287 23.22 -1.98 -2.01
N GLU A 288 24.18 -1.09 -1.75
CA GLU A 288 25.62 -1.41 -1.77
C GLU A 288 26.04 -2.19 -0.53
N LYS A 289 25.25 -2.13 0.54
CA LYS A 289 25.41 -2.95 1.74
C LYS A 289 24.88 -4.37 1.45
N PRO A 290 25.71 -5.43 1.57
CA PRO A 290 25.29 -6.79 1.26
C PRO A 290 24.08 -7.30 2.06
N GLU A 291 23.90 -6.81 3.29
CA GLU A 291 22.78 -7.15 4.16
C GLU A 291 21.46 -6.52 3.69
N VAL A 292 21.48 -5.26 3.24
CA VAL A 292 20.30 -4.59 2.68
C VAL A 292 19.87 -5.25 1.39
N MET A 293 20.83 -5.58 0.51
CA MET A 293 20.52 -6.29 -0.73
C MET A 293 19.97 -7.70 -0.45
N TRP A 294 20.46 -8.39 0.58
CA TRP A 294 19.90 -9.67 1.02
C TRP A 294 18.46 -9.51 1.52
N GLN A 295 18.18 -8.50 2.35
CA GLN A 295 16.81 -8.20 2.81
C GLN A 295 15.86 -7.93 1.65
N PHE A 296 16.29 -7.16 0.64
CA PHE A 296 15.51 -6.90 -0.57
C PHE A 296 15.17 -8.18 -1.32
N VAL A 297 16.18 -9.03 -1.59
CA VAL A 297 15.97 -10.31 -2.30
C VAL A 297 15.01 -11.21 -1.54
N GLU A 298 15.23 -11.42 -0.25
CA GLU A 298 14.33 -12.25 0.57
C GLU A 298 12.90 -11.68 0.64
N SER A 299 12.75 -10.36 0.65
CA SER A 299 11.42 -9.72 0.63
C SER A 299 10.69 -9.98 -0.67
N VAL A 300 11.36 -9.80 -1.83
CA VAL A 300 10.80 -10.09 -3.16
C VAL A 300 10.40 -11.57 -3.27
N GLU A 301 11.24 -12.48 -2.78
CA GLU A 301 10.93 -13.91 -2.75
C GLU A 301 9.68 -14.21 -1.91
N GLY A 302 9.57 -13.59 -0.72
CA GLY A 302 8.38 -13.74 0.13
C GLY A 302 7.10 -13.20 -0.50
N LEU A 303 7.17 -12.04 -1.16
CA LEU A 303 6.04 -11.49 -1.93
C LEU A 303 5.62 -12.44 -3.05
N SER A 304 6.60 -12.96 -3.80
CA SER A 304 6.37 -13.89 -4.92
C SER A 304 5.69 -15.17 -4.45
N GLU A 305 6.21 -15.79 -3.39
CA GLU A 305 5.65 -17.03 -2.82
C GLU A 305 4.19 -16.85 -2.37
N ALA A 306 3.87 -15.71 -1.73
CA ALA A 306 2.50 -15.42 -1.31
C ALA A 306 1.57 -15.16 -2.51
N CYS A 307 2.03 -14.42 -3.52
CA CYS A 307 1.27 -14.17 -4.74
C CYS A 307 0.98 -15.47 -5.51
N GLU A 308 1.98 -16.37 -5.60
CA GLU A 308 1.83 -17.69 -6.21
C GLU A 308 0.80 -18.55 -5.45
N ALA A 309 0.87 -18.58 -4.11
CA ALA A 309 -0.07 -19.32 -3.29
C ALA A 309 -1.52 -18.82 -3.42
N LEU A 310 -1.70 -17.50 -3.58
CA LEU A 310 -3.01 -16.87 -3.78
C LEU A 310 -3.49 -16.91 -5.24
N GLY A 311 -2.60 -17.21 -6.19
CA GLY A 311 -2.90 -17.18 -7.62
C GLY A 311 -3.20 -15.77 -8.14
N ILE A 312 -2.58 -14.73 -7.56
CA ILE A 312 -2.76 -13.33 -7.95
C ILE A 312 -1.45 -12.74 -8.51
N PRO A 313 -1.47 -11.94 -9.58
CA PRO A 313 -0.27 -11.32 -10.13
C PRO A 313 0.10 -10.02 -9.41
N VAL A 314 1.39 -9.70 -9.41
CA VAL A 314 1.88 -8.32 -9.24
C VAL A 314 1.71 -7.61 -10.59
N VAL A 315 0.97 -6.50 -10.63
CA VAL A 315 0.59 -5.80 -11.88
C VAL A 315 1.31 -4.47 -12.06
N GLY A 316 2.06 -4.02 -11.06
CA GLY A 316 2.84 -2.79 -11.09
C GLY A 316 3.49 -2.56 -9.74
N GLY A 317 4.43 -1.64 -9.67
CA GLY A 317 5.12 -1.35 -8.43
C GLY A 317 6.20 -0.30 -8.56
N ASN A 318 6.90 -0.08 -7.45
CA ASN A 318 8.00 0.87 -7.33
C ASN A 318 9.10 0.30 -6.42
N VAL A 319 10.35 0.65 -6.71
CA VAL A 319 11.50 0.31 -5.85
C VAL A 319 12.23 1.58 -5.48
N SER A 320 12.29 1.86 -4.19
CA SER A 320 13.06 2.95 -3.60
C SER A 320 14.23 2.39 -2.79
N PHE A 321 15.44 2.68 -3.26
CA PHE A 321 16.69 2.36 -2.58
C PHE A 321 17.32 3.61 -1.98
N TYR A 322 18.40 3.44 -1.21
CA TYR A 322 19.15 4.54 -0.60
C TYR A 322 18.33 5.31 0.45
N ASN A 323 17.30 4.69 1.03
CA ASN A 323 16.56 5.23 2.17
C ASN A 323 17.41 5.09 3.44
N GLU A 324 18.36 6.01 3.60
CA GLU A 324 19.34 6.03 4.67
C GLU A 324 19.56 7.47 5.13
N THR A 325 19.74 7.66 6.44
CA THR A 325 20.12 8.95 7.03
C THR A 325 21.29 8.73 7.98
N ASP A 326 22.38 9.47 7.78
CA ASP A 326 23.60 9.39 8.61
C ASP A 326 24.13 7.95 8.78
N GLY A 327 24.09 7.18 7.69
CA GLY A 327 24.54 5.78 7.65
C GLY A 327 23.57 4.75 8.26
N THR A 328 22.43 5.20 8.80
CA THR A 328 21.37 4.36 9.36
C THR A 328 20.30 4.11 8.31
N ASP A 329 20.15 2.86 7.90
CA ASP A 329 19.10 2.45 6.96
C ASP A 329 17.72 2.46 7.64
N ILE A 330 16.66 2.72 6.87
CA ILE A 330 15.29 2.41 7.32
C ILE A 330 15.13 0.90 7.57
N LEU A 331 14.04 0.52 8.26
CA LEU A 331 13.59 -0.86 8.25
C LEU A 331 13.28 -1.29 6.81
N PRO A 332 13.55 -2.54 6.40
CA PRO A 332 13.08 -3.06 5.11
C PRO A 332 11.56 -2.95 5.05
N SER A 333 11.04 -2.10 4.18
CA SER A 333 9.63 -1.65 4.23
C SER A 333 8.94 -1.91 2.88
N PRO A 334 8.67 -3.19 2.55
CA PRO A 334 7.72 -3.50 1.49
C PRO A 334 6.32 -3.07 1.95
N VAL A 335 5.62 -2.33 1.09
CA VAL A 335 4.21 -1.98 1.25
C VAL A 335 3.48 -2.52 0.05
N VAL A 336 2.40 -3.26 0.26
CA VAL A 336 1.58 -3.79 -0.83
C VAL A 336 0.25 -3.06 -0.86
N GLY A 337 -0.21 -2.70 -2.05
CA GLY A 337 -1.60 -2.36 -2.31
C GLY A 337 -2.28 -3.57 -2.96
N LEU A 338 -3.43 -3.99 -2.45
CA LEU A 338 -4.15 -5.12 -3.01
C LEU A 338 -5.52 -4.69 -3.54
N LEU A 339 -5.79 -5.07 -4.78
CA LEU A 339 -7.06 -4.84 -5.46
C LEU A 339 -7.90 -6.11 -5.42
N GLY A 340 -9.16 -5.98 -5.01
CA GLY A 340 -10.16 -7.04 -5.08
C GLY A 340 -11.39 -6.66 -5.88
N LEU A 341 -12.10 -7.68 -6.39
CA LEU A 341 -13.35 -7.52 -7.12
C LEU A 341 -14.52 -8.10 -6.31
N ALA A 342 -15.54 -7.28 -6.08
CA ALA A 342 -16.84 -7.72 -5.61
C ALA A 342 -17.82 -7.77 -6.80
N ASP A 343 -18.30 -8.96 -7.14
CA ASP A 343 -19.21 -9.18 -8.27
C ASP A 343 -20.34 -10.16 -7.87
N PRO A 344 -21.54 -9.67 -7.52
CA PRO A 344 -21.89 -8.26 -7.31
C PRO A 344 -21.32 -7.73 -5.98
N VAL A 345 -21.41 -6.40 -5.79
CA VAL A 345 -21.23 -5.73 -4.49
C VAL A 345 -22.16 -6.36 -3.45
N PRO A 346 -21.69 -6.65 -2.21
CA PRO A 346 -22.57 -7.14 -1.15
C PRO A 346 -23.71 -6.17 -0.86
N GLU A 347 -24.92 -6.71 -0.64
CA GLU A 347 -26.10 -5.90 -0.30
C GLU A 347 -25.93 -5.18 1.05
N SER A 348 -25.23 -5.81 1.98
CA SER A 348 -24.88 -5.26 3.28
C SER A 348 -23.45 -5.69 3.60
N PRO A 349 -22.43 -4.92 3.18
CA PRO A 349 -21.04 -5.24 3.48
C PRO A 349 -20.80 -5.19 5.00
N PRO A 350 -19.87 -5.99 5.53
CA PRO A 350 -19.59 -6.00 6.96
C PRO A 350 -18.98 -4.67 7.39
N ARG A 351 -19.25 -4.29 8.64
CA ARG A 351 -18.72 -3.06 9.24
C ARG A 351 -18.46 -3.31 10.72
N LEU A 352 -17.42 -2.69 11.27
CA LEU A 352 -17.10 -2.83 12.70
C LEU A 352 -18.23 -2.27 13.60
N ASP A 353 -18.96 -1.25 13.12
CA ASP A 353 -20.08 -0.63 13.83
C ASP A 353 -21.41 -1.41 13.73
N ALA A 354 -21.43 -2.55 13.03
CA ALA A 354 -22.63 -3.37 12.85
C ALA A 354 -22.83 -4.44 13.94
N ALA A 355 -21.92 -4.55 14.91
CA ALA A 355 -22.10 -5.46 16.04
C ALA A 355 -23.28 -5.02 16.91
N ALA A 356 -24.11 -5.97 17.33
CA ALA A 356 -25.26 -5.71 18.19
C ALA A 356 -25.40 -6.75 19.30
N GLU A 357 -26.08 -6.36 20.37
CA GLU A 357 -26.32 -7.22 21.53
C GLU A 357 -26.96 -8.57 21.14
N GLY A 358 -26.41 -9.65 21.70
CA GLY A 358 -26.88 -11.01 21.46
C GLY A 358 -26.23 -11.72 20.26
N MET A 359 -25.41 -11.02 19.46
CA MET A 359 -24.60 -11.67 18.43
C MET A 359 -23.57 -12.61 19.04
N GLN A 360 -23.29 -13.72 18.35
CA GLN A 360 -22.23 -14.64 18.69
C GLN A 360 -20.91 -14.16 18.10
N VAL A 361 -19.82 -14.32 18.86
CA VAL A 361 -18.45 -14.03 18.39
C VAL A 361 -17.75 -15.33 18.05
N TRP A 362 -17.20 -15.40 16.85
CA TRP A 362 -16.51 -16.56 16.29
C TRP A 362 -15.08 -16.20 15.91
N LEU A 363 -14.15 -17.11 16.20
CA LEU A 363 -12.81 -17.12 15.65
C LEU A 363 -12.80 -18.09 14.46
N VAL A 364 -12.37 -17.62 13.30
CA VAL A 364 -12.29 -18.42 12.08
C VAL A 364 -10.87 -18.34 11.52
N GLY A 365 -10.34 -19.47 11.05
CA GLY A 365 -9.01 -19.59 10.45
C GLY A 365 -8.04 -20.40 11.29
N ALA A 366 -6.76 -20.03 11.25
CA ALA A 366 -5.68 -20.77 11.91
C ALA A 366 -5.88 -20.91 13.42
N GLU A 367 -5.40 -22.02 13.98
CA GLU A 367 -5.24 -22.16 15.42
C GLU A 367 -4.17 -21.18 15.91
N ASP A 368 -4.24 -20.85 17.21
CA ASP A 368 -3.29 -19.94 17.80
C ASP A 368 -1.86 -20.52 17.81
N SER A 369 -0.88 -19.69 17.46
CA SER A 369 0.50 -20.10 17.24
C SER A 369 1.50 -19.44 18.19
N ALA A 370 1.03 -18.60 19.14
CA ALA A 370 1.88 -17.81 20.03
C ALA A 370 2.94 -16.96 19.27
N ASP A 371 2.60 -16.50 18.07
CA ASP A 371 3.45 -15.62 17.26
C ASP A 371 3.48 -14.21 17.84
N LEU A 372 4.53 -13.92 18.62
CA LEU A 372 4.74 -12.63 19.29
C LEU A 372 5.91 -11.84 18.69
N ALA A 373 6.70 -12.43 17.79
CA ALA A 373 7.88 -11.79 17.21
C ALA A 373 7.47 -10.61 16.31
N GLY A 374 7.92 -9.41 16.66
CA GLY A 374 7.50 -8.19 15.98
C GLY A 374 6.08 -7.71 16.31
N SER A 375 5.40 -8.36 17.27
CA SER A 375 4.04 -7.98 17.66
C SER A 375 3.97 -6.62 18.35
N ALA A 376 2.78 -6.01 18.32
CA ALA A 376 2.49 -4.80 19.06
C ALA A 376 2.68 -4.99 20.57
N LEU A 377 2.26 -6.14 21.13
CA LEU A 377 2.50 -6.47 22.54
C LEU A 377 4.01 -6.49 22.85
N ALA A 378 4.79 -7.20 22.03
CA ALA A 378 6.23 -7.28 22.22
C ALA A 378 6.89 -5.90 22.17
N ARG A 379 6.52 -5.08 21.18
CA ARG A 379 7.09 -3.74 20.97
C ARG A 379 6.69 -2.72 22.04
N VAL A 380 5.41 -2.67 22.41
CA VAL A 380 4.82 -1.59 23.22
C VAL A 380 4.89 -1.91 24.70
N VAL A 381 4.60 -3.15 25.09
CA VAL A 381 4.45 -3.54 26.50
C VAL A 381 5.68 -4.26 27.02
N LEU A 382 6.30 -5.13 26.21
CA LEU A 382 7.44 -5.94 26.63
C LEU A 382 8.80 -5.32 26.29
N ASP A 383 8.82 -4.22 25.53
CA ASP A 383 10.04 -3.56 25.01
C ASP A 383 11.00 -4.56 24.31
N ASN A 384 10.45 -5.49 23.54
CA ASN A 384 11.17 -6.53 22.83
C ASN A 384 10.90 -6.44 21.32
N ARG A 385 11.99 -6.39 20.53
CA ARG A 385 11.98 -6.31 19.07
C ARG A 385 12.75 -7.47 18.44
N ALA A 386 12.66 -8.65 19.01
CA ALA A 386 13.39 -9.85 18.64
C ALA A 386 12.42 -11.02 18.40
N GLY A 387 12.97 -12.21 18.19
CA GLY A 387 12.22 -13.40 17.83
C GLY A 387 12.12 -13.59 16.32
N ARG A 388 11.55 -14.73 15.94
CA ARG A 388 11.32 -15.08 14.53
C ARG A 388 9.83 -15.15 14.24
N PRO A 389 9.28 -14.32 13.34
CA PRO A 389 7.88 -14.39 12.96
C PRO A 389 7.49 -15.80 12.49
N ALA A 390 6.28 -16.22 12.82
CA ALA A 390 5.74 -17.49 12.33
C ALA A 390 5.65 -17.47 10.79
N PRO A 391 5.88 -18.61 10.11
CA PRO A 391 5.67 -18.69 8.68
C PRO A 391 4.17 -18.58 8.36
N VAL A 392 3.85 -18.04 7.18
CA VAL A 392 2.50 -18.16 6.62
C VAL A 392 2.27 -19.58 6.11
N ASP A 393 1.06 -20.11 6.34
CA ASP A 393 0.63 -21.38 5.76
C ASP A 393 0.04 -21.12 4.36
N PRO A 394 0.70 -21.55 3.27
CA PRO A 394 0.25 -21.28 1.90
C PRO A 394 -0.97 -22.13 1.49
N ASP A 395 -1.27 -23.21 2.21
CA ASP A 395 -2.40 -24.08 1.90
C ASP A 395 -3.67 -23.64 2.67
N LEU A 396 -3.51 -23.17 3.91
CA LEU A 396 -4.62 -22.67 4.73
C LEU A 396 -5.04 -21.25 4.35
N GLY A 397 -4.09 -20.37 4.06
CA GLY A 397 -4.33 -18.94 3.79
C GLY A 397 -5.38 -18.67 2.70
N PRO A 398 -5.28 -19.27 1.50
CA PRO A 398 -6.28 -19.11 0.44
C PRO A 398 -7.68 -19.55 0.86
N GLY A 399 -7.78 -20.61 1.68
CA GLY A 399 -9.05 -21.09 2.23
C GLY A 399 -9.69 -20.08 3.19
N VAL A 400 -8.90 -19.48 4.08
CA VAL A 400 -9.39 -18.46 5.03
C VAL A 400 -9.84 -17.20 4.30
N ILE A 401 -9.07 -16.75 3.30
CA ILE A 401 -9.44 -15.60 2.47
C ILE A 401 -10.73 -15.86 1.69
N ALA A 402 -10.90 -17.05 1.12
CA ALA A 402 -12.14 -17.42 0.44
C ALA A 402 -13.32 -17.43 1.42
N ALA A 403 -13.16 -18.03 2.60
CA ALA A 403 -14.18 -18.08 3.65
C ALA A 403 -14.54 -16.67 4.15
N ALA A 404 -13.56 -15.79 4.37
CA ALA A 404 -13.78 -14.40 4.77
C ALA A 404 -14.66 -13.66 3.75
N ALA A 405 -14.37 -13.82 2.46
CA ALA A 405 -15.11 -13.16 1.40
C ALA A 405 -16.51 -13.75 1.15
N ASP A 406 -16.78 -14.99 1.58
CA ASP A 406 -18.15 -15.55 1.61
C ASP A 406 -18.92 -15.10 2.84
N LEU A 407 -18.29 -15.14 4.02
CA LEU A 407 -18.86 -14.68 5.28
C LEU A 407 -19.24 -13.21 5.21
N ALA A 408 -18.42 -12.38 4.56
CA ALA A 408 -18.68 -10.96 4.39
C ALA A 408 -19.96 -10.65 3.60
N ARG A 409 -20.53 -11.62 2.88
CA ARG A 409 -21.81 -11.44 2.18
C ARG A 409 -23.03 -11.71 3.05
N THR A 410 -22.83 -12.30 4.24
CA THR A 410 -23.90 -12.80 5.10
C THR A 410 -23.79 -12.37 6.56
N CYS A 411 -22.60 -11.99 7.01
CA CYS A 411 -22.30 -11.65 8.39
C CYS A 411 -22.19 -10.13 8.57
N PRO A 412 -22.80 -9.55 9.63
CA PRO A 412 -22.71 -8.12 9.93
C PRO A 412 -21.29 -7.62 10.20
N VAL A 413 -20.47 -8.45 10.86
CA VAL A 413 -19.06 -8.10 11.18
C VAL A 413 -18.17 -9.26 10.76
N VAL A 414 -17.17 -8.93 9.96
CA VAL A 414 -16.03 -9.78 9.61
C VAL A 414 -14.82 -8.86 9.66
N HIS A 415 -13.85 -9.20 10.50
CA HIS A 415 -12.69 -8.35 10.79
C HIS A 415 -11.44 -9.22 10.90
N ASP A 416 -10.33 -8.76 10.36
CA ASP A 416 -9.06 -9.47 10.46
C ASP A 416 -8.50 -9.51 11.89
N ILE A 417 -7.50 -10.35 12.12
CA ILE A 417 -6.71 -10.35 13.35
C ILE A 417 -5.26 -10.06 12.99
N SER A 418 -4.87 -8.80 13.12
CA SER A 418 -3.53 -8.29 12.81
C SER A 418 -2.83 -7.75 14.06
N SER A 419 -2.59 -6.43 14.11
CA SER A 419 -1.80 -5.77 15.13
C SER A 419 -2.52 -5.76 16.48
N GLY A 420 -1.85 -6.25 17.52
CA GLY A 420 -2.39 -6.43 18.86
C GLY A 420 -3.21 -7.71 19.06
N GLY A 421 -3.36 -8.53 18.01
CA GLY A 421 -4.00 -9.84 18.09
C GLY A 421 -5.50 -9.79 18.35
N LEU A 422 -6.05 -10.90 18.83
CA LEU A 422 -7.48 -11.08 19.06
C LEU A 422 -8.06 -10.04 20.05
N ALA A 423 -7.28 -9.67 21.06
CA ALA A 423 -7.69 -8.68 22.06
C ALA A 423 -7.99 -7.31 21.43
N VAL A 424 -7.14 -6.85 20.52
CA VAL A 424 -7.35 -5.58 19.82
C VAL A 424 -8.47 -5.69 18.81
N ALA A 425 -8.52 -6.75 17.99
CA ALA A 425 -9.61 -6.95 17.03
C ALA A 425 -11.01 -6.91 17.70
N VAL A 426 -11.16 -7.56 18.86
CA VAL A 426 -12.41 -7.51 19.64
C VAL A 426 -12.65 -6.12 20.23
N ALA A 427 -11.61 -5.44 20.70
CA ALA A 427 -11.74 -4.08 21.21
C ALA A 427 -12.17 -3.08 20.13
N GLU A 428 -11.64 -3.17 18.91
CA GLU A 428 -12.01 -2.31 17.78
C GLU A 428 -13.49 -2.46 17.43
N ILE A 429 -14.00 -3.69 17.36
CA ILE A 429 -15.43 -3.97 17.14
C ILE A 429 -16.28 -3.37 18.27
N ALA A 430 -15.87 -3.55 19.53
CA ALA A 430 -16.61 -3.03 20.68
C ALA A 430 -16.63 -1.50 20.72
N ILE A 431 -15.48 -0.85 20.45
CA ILE A 431 -15.33 0.60 20.40
C ILE A 431 -16.18 1.21 19.28
N ARG A 432 -16.17 0.59 18.09
CA ARG A 432 -16.89 1.08 16.91
C ARG A 432 -18.40 0.94 17.03
N SER A 433 -18.86 -0.20 17.53
CA SER A 433 -20.29 -0.46 17.75
C SER A 433 -20.85 0.23 19.00
N GLY A 434 -19.98 0.58 19.96
CA GLY A 434 -20.39 1.09 21.28
C GLY A 434 -21.04 0.03 22.17
N VAL A 435 -20.87 -1.26 21.85
CA VAL A 435 -21.42 -2.39 22.60
C VAL A 435 -20.27 -3.26 23.12
N GLY A 436 -20.35 -3.68 24.38
CA GLY A 436 -19.38 -4.59 24.99
C GLY A 436 -19.28 -5.94 24.27
N ILE A 437 -18.17 -6.64 24.50
CA ILE A 437 -17.96 -7.99 23.95
C ILE A 437 -17.31 -8.83 25.04
N THR A 438 -17.82 -10.05 25.22
CA THR A 438 -17.23 -11.06 26.12
C THR A 438 -16.72 -12.23 25.31
N ILE A 439 -15.44 -12.58 25.48
CA ILE A 439 -14.86 -13.80 24.93
C ILE A 439 -14.29 -14.71 26.05
N ASP A 440 -14.46 -16.01 25.87
CA ASP A 440 -14.05 -17.07 26.79
C ASP A 440 -12.59 -17.50 26.53
N ILE A 441 -11.68 -16.53 26.39
CA ILE A 441 -10.23 -16.75 26.17
C ILE A 441 -9.47 -16.10 27.33
N THR A 442 -8.80 -16.91 28.13
CA THR A 442 -8.02 -16.46 29.30
C THR A 442 -6.51 -16.46 29.05
N ASP A 443 -6.06 -17.15 28.00
CA ASP A 443 -4.65 -17.30 27.70
C ASP A 443 -4.10 -16.04 27.01
N ALA A 444 -3.08 -15.41 27.60
CA ALA A 444 -2.56 -14.15 27.11
C ALA A 444 -1.85 -14.30 25.76
N ASP A 445 -1.19 -15.44 25.53
CA ASP A 445 -0.61 -15.77 24.22
C ASP A 445 -1.70 -15.80 23.14
N ALA A 446 -2.84 -16.45 23.40
CA ALA A 446 -3.97 -16.46 22.47
C ALA A 446 -4.66 -15.12 22.26
N LEU A 447 -4.62 -14.23 23.26
CA LEU A 447 -5.20 -12.90 23.17
C LEU A 447 -4.34 -11.95 22.32
N PHE A 448 -3.02 -12.01 22.46
CA PHE A 448 -2.10 -11.02 21.88
C PHE A 448 -1.19 -11.57 20.78
N SER A 449 -1.22 -12.88 20.51
CA SER A 449 -0.54 -13.43 19.35
C SER A 449 -1.09 -12.81 18.09
N GLU A 450 -0.19 -12.50 17.18
CA GLU A 450 -0.49 -11.96 15.86
C GLU A 450 -0.22 -13.02 14.80
N GLY A 451 -0.54 -14.30 15.03
CA GLY A 451 -0.46 -15.32 13.99
C GLY A 451 -1.36 -14.99 12.77
N PRO A 452 -0.92 -15.29 11.53
CA PRO A 452 -1.66 -14.97 10.30
C PRO A 452 -2.92 -15.83 10.13
N HIS A 453 -3.72 -15.52 9.10
CA HIS A 453 -4.87 -16.32 8.65
C HIS A 453 -5.98 -16.49 9.68
N ARG A 454 -6.33 -15.42 10.40
CA ARG A 454 -7.40 -15.44 11.41
C ARG A 454 -8.29 -14.23 11.26
N ILE A 455 -9.59 -14.44 11.48
CA ILE A 455 -10.61 -13.39 11.48
C ILE A 455 -11.56 -13.56 12.67
N VAL A 456 -12.13 -12.46 13.14
CA VAL A 456 -13.26 -12.42 14.05
C VAL A 456 -14.55 -12.18 13.27
N VAL A 457 -15.59 -12.94 13.59
CA VAL A 457 -16.92 -12.80 12.98
C VAL A 457 -17.97 -12.60 14.07
N CYS A 458 -18.80 -11.56 13.93
CA CYS A 458 -19.97 -11.37 14.76
C CYS A 458 -21.25 -11.58 13.93
N THR A 459 -22.11 -12.49 14.39
CA THR A 459 -23.33 -12.86 13.66
C THR A 459 -24.48 -13.16 14.63
N PRO A 460 -25.74 -12.79 14.28
CA PRO A 460 -26.92 -13.13 15.10
C PRO A 460 -27.24 -14.62 15.07
N THR A 461 -26.76 -15.35 14.06
CA THR A 461 -26.94 -16.81 13.92
C THR A 461 -25.64 -17.54 14.22
N GLY A 462 -25.68 -18.88 14.27
CA GLY A 462 -24.43 -19.64 14.23
C GLY A 462 -23.72 -19.51 12.88
N LEU A 463 -22.47 -19.95 12.83
CA LEU A 463 -21.77 -20.20 11.57
C LEU A 463 -21.95 -21.67 11.18
N ASP A 464 -22.34 -21.91 9.93
CA ASP A 464 -22.31 -23.24 9.32
C ASP A 464 -20.85 -23.65 9.00
N ASP A 465 -20.64 -24.82 8.40
CA ASP A 465 -19.32 -25.22 7.93
C ASP A 465 -18.82 -24.25 6.85
N VAL A 466 -17.76 -23.50 7.17
CA VAL A 466 -17.12 -22.49 6.31
C VAL A 466 -15.88 -23.04 5.58
N GLY A 467 -15.59 -24.34 5.69
CA GLY A 467 -14.47 -24.99 5.00
C GLY A 467 -13.09 -24.76 5.61
N VAL A 468 -13.02 -23.98 6.70
CA VAL A 468 -11.82 -23.72 7.50
C VAL A 468 -12.17 -23.85 8.99
N PRO A 469 -11.19 -24.01 9.91
CA PRO A 469 -11.49 -24.12 11.33
C PRO A 469 -12.27 -22.90 11.81
N ALA A 470 -13.36 -23.14 12.54
CA ALA A 470 -14.22 -22.10 13.09
C ALA A 470 -14.71 -22.54 14.47
N ARG A 471 -14.62 -21.64 15.45
CA ARG A 471 -15.13 -21.88 16.81
C ARG A 471 -15.79 -20.64 17.38
N ARG A 472 -16.91 -20.84 18.07
CA ARG A 472 -17.52 -19.79 18.86
C ARG A 472 -16.65 -19.52 20.08
N ILE A 473 -16.34 -18.25 20.30
CA ILE A 473 -15.48 -17.79 21.40
C ILE A 473 -16.20 -16.85 22.37
N GLY A 474 -17.41 -16.38 22.05
CA GLY A 474 -18.03 -15.38 22.90
C GLY A 474 -19.39 -14.86 22.43
N THR A 475 -19.76 -13.70 22.96
CA THR A 475 -21.00 -12.96 22.67
C THR A 475 -20.80 -11.45 22.76
N VAL A 476 -21.51 -10.71 21.91
CA VAL A 476 -21.63 -9.25 21.96
C VAL A 476 -22.72 -8.86 22.96
N GLY A 477 -22.42 -7.93 23.85
CA GLY A 477 -23.35 -7.37 24.85
C GLY A 477 -22.63 -6.68 26.02
N GLY A 478 -23.38 -5.85 26.74
CA GLY A 478 -22.87 -5.09 27.89
C GLY A 478 -22.15 -3.80 27.49
N ASP A 479 -21.36 -3.26 28.42
CA ASP A 479 -20.61 -2.00 28.33
C ASP A 479 -19.11 -2.18 28.55
N ALA A 480 -18.63 -3.44 28.58
CA ALA A 480 -17.24 -3.78 28.79
C ALA A 480 -16.72 -4.78 27.75
N ILE A 481 -15.43 -4.67 27.44
CA ILE A 481 -14.63 -5.67 26.74
C ILE A 481 -14.10 -6.64 27.80
N ILE A 482 -14.58 -7.88 27.77
CA ILE A 482 -14.22 -8.94 28.73
C ILE A 482 -13.40 -10.00 28.00
N LEU A 483 -12.14 -10.12 28.40
CA LEU A 483 -11.15 -11.06 27.87
C LEU A 483 -10.82 -12.08 28.97
N GLY A 484 -11.63 -13.13 29.08
CA GLY A 484 -11.51 -14.08 30.20
C GLY A 484 -11.79 -13.41 31.55
N ASP A 485 -10.76 -13.30 32.39
CA ASP A 485 -10.84 -12.68 33.72
C ASP A 485 -10.59 -11.16 33.70
N ALA A 486 -10.11 -10.61 32.59
CA ALA A 486 -9.83 -9.19 32.44
C ALA A 486 -11.05 -8.43 31.88
N ALA A 487 -11.27 -7.20 32.34
CA ALA A 487 -12.37 -6.36 31.88
C ALA A 487 -11.92 -4.90 31.70
N VAL A 488 -12.28 -4.31 30.57
CA VAL A 488 -12.07 -2.90 30.25
C VAL A 488 -13.39 -2.28 29.83
N ASP A 489 -13.78 -1.18 30.44
CA ASP A 489 -14.95 -0.39 30.04
C ASP A 489 -14.79 0.12 28.59
N VAL A 490 -15.84 0.00 27.77
CA VAL A 490 -15.80 0.37 26.34
C VAL A 490 -15.48 1.84 26.15
N GLU A 491 -16.02 2.74 26.98
CA GLU A 491 -15.75 4.19 26.86
C GLU A 491 -14.30 4.52 27.22
N ARG A 492 -13.75 3.85 28.24
CA ARG A 492 -12.32 3.97 28.59
C ARG A 492 -11.43 3.49 27.45
N ALA A 493 -11.73 2.34 26.85
CA ALA A 493 -11.00 1.81 25.70
C ALA A 493 -11.10 2.75 24.49
N ALA A 494 -12.31 3.25 24.20
CA ALA A 494 -12.57 4.19 23.11
C ALA A 494 -11.82 5.50 23.27
N THR A 495 -11.69 6.02 24.50
CA THR A 495 -10.92 7.23 24.79
C THR A 495 -9.43 7.02 24.51
N ALA A 496 -8.84 5.93 25.01
CA ALA A 496 -7.43 5.63 24.76
C ALA A 496 -7.15 5.49 23.25
N TRP A 497 -8.02 4.76 22.55
CA TRP A 497 -7.92 4.50 21.13
C TRP A 497 -8.10 5.74 20.25
N ARG A 498 -9.09 6.59 20.55
CA ARG A 498 -9.37 7.82 19.78
C ARG A 498 -8.27 8.89 19.93
N ASP A 499 -7.70 8.99 21.12
CA ASP A 499 -6.71 10.03 21.45
C ASP A 499 -5.28 9.63 21.09
N ALA A 500 -5.04 8.35 20.78
CA ALA A 500 -3.71 7.78 20.49
C ALA A 500 -2.93 8.62 19.46
N LEU A 501 -3.55 8.97 18.34
CA LEU A 501 -2.91 9.76 17.30
C LEU A 501 -3.02 11.27 17.57
N ARG A 502 -4.23 11.76 17.88
CA ARG A 502 -4.56 13.20 17.98
C ARG A 502 -3.63 13.96 18.92
N ARG A 503 -3.43 13.47 20.13
CA ARG A 503 -2.62 14.16 21.16
C ARG A 503 -1.11 14.20 20.87
N ARG A 504 -0.65 13.44 19.86
CA ARG A 504 0.76 13.39 19.43
C ARG A 504 1.01 14.24 18.18
N LEU A 505 -0.05 14.65 17.48
CA LEU A 505 0.02 15.48 16.25
C LEU A 505 -0.46 16.92 16.48
N ASP A 506 -1.41 17.13 17.39
CA ASP A 506 -1.83 18.45 17.88
C ASP A 506 -0.83 19.03 18.89
#